data_AF-A0AAP1QW28-F1
#
_entry.id   AF-A0AAP1QW28-F1
#
_cell.length_a   1.000
_cell.length_b   1.000
_cell.length_c   1.000
_cell.angle_alpha   90.00
_cell.angle_beta   90.00
_cell.angle_gamma   90.00
#
_symmetry.space_group_name_H-M   'P 1'
#
loop_
_entity.id
_entity.type
_entity.pdbx_description
1 polymer ?
#
loop_
_entity_poly.entity_id
_entity_poly.type
_entity_poly.pdbx_seq_one_letter_code
_entity_poly.pdbx_strand_id
1 'polypeptide(L)'
;MTNLLTAAEAFAALQKGKTVLCRPAGDVLDFSDLDQFPASVFGKPGFEFCIKIETIELAGITFTKPLTIEEYEEGQEVFVISTYSPSIYVVNFKTTALIESINSGFVQRDAENAKLQLKAFSKALGFEINNELSVIRLGEEPKKQRGKKSKAEKPCEVISAETQPTIVITEQTNVTTSEDLLVPETNEPKVDPEYQKTLDTLLQRVKESKTPAEVNAVYRYTRTWSDKQMDPLLKATHKRLTELADEKTIESEPPSLMVQIQNAPDITTLNALEIDVAARDPQIQSRLMDFVKKRRFELENPTSTPLQEAEPDYLLGDGF
;
A
#
# COMPACT_ATOMS: atom_id res chain seq x y z
N MET A 1 14.47 -24.80 3.78
CA MET A 1 15.17 -25.45 4.92
C MET A 1 14.15 -26.27 5.67
N THR A 2 14.45 -27.50 6.07
CA THR A 2 13.59 -28.28 6.97
C THR A 2 13.80 -27.82 8.41
N ASN A 3 12.79 -27.19 9.01
CA ASN A 3 12.77 -27.00 10.46
C ASN A 3 12.53 -28.37 11.11
N LEU A 4 13.62 -28.95 11.63
CA LEU A 4 13.59 -30.19 12.38
C LEU A 4 12.96 -29.95 13.75
N LEU A 5 12.04 -30.82 14.15
CA LEU A 5 11.33 -30.76 15.41
C LEU A 5 11.86 -31.82 16.38
N THR A 6 11.93 -31.49 17.66
CA THR A 6 12.05 -32.51 18.72
C THR A 6 10.80 -33.37 18.77
N ALA A 7 10.89 -34.56 19.38
CA ALA A 7 9.74 -35.42 19.59
C ALA A 7 8.59 -34.73 20.36
N ALA A 8 8.89 -33.79 21.25
CA ALA A 8 7.88 -33.04 22.00
C ALA A 8 7.13 -32.03 21.11
N GLU A 9 7.85 -31.27 20.28
CA GLU A 9 7.25 -30.32 19.33
C GLU A 9 6.49 -31.03 18.22
N ALA A 10 7.00 -32.17 17.75
CA ALA A 10 6.33 -33.05 16.80
C ALA A 10 5.00 -33.60 17.36
N PHE A 11 4.98 -34.04 18.63
CA PHE A 11 3.75 -34.47 19.28
C PHE A 11 2.77 -33.30 19.52
N ALA A 12 3.27 -32.12 19.89
CA ALA A 12 2.44 -30.91 20.02
C ALA A 12 1.88 -30.43 18.66
N ALA A 13 2.60 -30.63 17.55
CA ALA A 13 2.12 -30.33 16.21
C ALA A 13 0.97 -31.26 15.80
N LEU A 14 1.06 -32.57 16.12
CA LEU A 14 -0.04 -33.53 15.94
C LEU A 14 -1.27 -33.15 16.79
N GLN A 15 -1.08 -32.70 18.04
CA GLN A 15 -2.19 -32.21 18.88
C GLN A 15 -2.85 -30.95 18.31
N LYS A 16 -2.11 -30.11 17.58
CA LYS A 16 -2.62 -28.97 16.81
C LYS A 16 -3.21 -29.36 15.45
N GLY A 17 -3.36 -30.66 15.15
CA GLY A 17 -3.90 -31.18 13.89
C GLY A 17 -2.97 -31.06 12.69
N LYS A 18 -1.68 -30.71 12.88
CA LYS A 18 -0.71 -30.64 11.78
C LYS A 18 -0.18 -32.03 11.45
N THR A 19 -0.07 -32.34 10.16
CA THR A 19 0.57 -33.58 9.69
C THR A 19 2.07 -33.51 9.96
N VAL A 20 2.63 -34.57 10.56
CA VAL A 20 4.05 -34.69 10.90
C VAL A 20 4.65 -35.89 10.18
N LEU A 21 5.83 -35.69 9.61
CA LEU A 21 6.66 -36.73 9.00
C LEU A 21 7.81 -37.13 9.92
N CYS A 22 8.34 -38.32 9.70
CA CYS A 22 9.45 -38.90 10.45
C CYS A 22 10.51 -39.50 9.50
N ARG A 23 11.76 -39.54 9.93
CA ARG A 23 12.83 -40.36 9.34
C ARG A 23 13.87 -40.78 10.39
N PRO A 24 14.68 -41.83 10.15
CA PRO A 24 15.85 -42.12 10.99
C PRO A 24 16.85 -40.96 10.93
N ALA A 25 17.47 -40.63 12.06
CA ALA A 25 18.39 -39.49 12.15
C ALA A 25 19.70 -39.77 11.40
N GLY A 26 20.17 -38.79 10.64
CA GLY A 26 21.35 -38.94 9.76
C GLY A 26 21.11 -39.80 8.51
N ASP A 27 19.87 -40.21 8.23
CA ASP A 27 19.51 -40.82 6.95
C ASP A 27 19.53 -39.77 5.83
N VAL A 28 19.88 -40.19 4.62
CA VAL A 28 19.84 -39.37 3.41
C VAL A 28 18.44 -39.43 2.76
N LEU A 29 17.62 -40.41 3.12
CA LEU A 29 16.25 -40.56 2.63
C LEU A 29 15.32 -39.43 3.06
N ASP A 30 14.26 -39.26 2.25
CA ASP A 30 13.19 -38.29 2.46
C ASP A 30 12.31 -38.64 3.67
N PHE A 31 11.70 -37.59 4.22
CA PHE A 31 10.73 -37.68 5.31
C PHE A 31 9.49 -38.48 4.89
N SER A 32 9.20 -39.54 5.64
CA SER A 32 8.07 -40.44 5.38
C SER A 32 6.91 -40.20 6.36
N ASP A 33 5.69 -40.56 5.96
CA ASP A 33 4.51 -40.43 6.82
C ASP A 33 4.63 -41.30 8.09
N LEU A 34 4.08 -40.79 9.19
CA LEU A 34 4.31 -41.33 10.55
C LEU A 34 3.73 -42.74 10.75
N ASP A 35 2.77 -43.16 9.93
CA ASP A 35 2.16 -44.50 9.96
C ASP A 35 3.13 -45.63 9.57
N GLN A 36 4.21 -45.30 8.86
CA GLN A 36 5.31 -46.22 8.54
C GLN A 36 6.19 -46.54 9.77
N PHE A 37 5.99 -45.85 10.89
CA PHE A 37 6.85 -45.94 12.08
C PHE A 37 6.10 -46.43 13.33
N PRO A 38 6.73 -47.23 14.21
CA PRO A 38 6.12 -47.62 15.46
C PRO A 38 6.04 -46.44 16.42
N ALA A 39 4.88 -46.19 17.05
CA ALA A 39 4.60 -45.06 17.95
C ALA A 39 5.66 -44.79 19.04
N SER A 40 6.50 -45.77 19.36
CA SER A 40 7.73 -45.62 20.16
C SER A 40 8.75 -44.58 19.65
N VAL A 41 8.67 -44.08 18.40
CA VAL A 41 9.64 -43.12 17.85
C VAL A 41 9.76 -41.84 18.69
N PHE A 42 8.66 -41.34 19.26
CA PHE A 42 8.69 -40.16 20.14
C PHE A 42 9.47 -40.38 21.45
N GLY A 43 9.70 -41.63 21.84
CA GLY A 43 10.47 -42.01 23.03
C GLY A 43 11.88 -42.54 22.74
N LYS A 44 12.36 -42.47 21.49
CA LYS A 44 13.65 -43.02 21.07
C LYS A 44 14.58 -41.95 20.49
N PRO A 45 15.87 -41.91 20.88
CA PRO A 45 16.86 -41.14 20.15
C PRO A 45 17.06 -41.76 18.75
N GLY A 46 17.54 -40.96 17.80
CA GLY A 46 17.83 -41.43 16.44
C GLY A 46 16.67 -41.31 15.45
N PHE A 47 15.68 -40.44 15.73
CA PHE A 47 14.64 -40.05 14.77
C PHE A 47 14.59 -38.53 14.62
N GLU A 48 14.34 -38.07 13.41
CA GLU A 48 14.10 -36.67 13.04
C GLU A 48 12.63 -36.50 12.63
N PHE A 49 12.04 -35.35 12.97
CA PHE A 49 10.64 -35.02 12.66
C PHE A 49 10.53 -33.67 11.94
N CYS A 50 9.52 -33.49 11.10
CA CYS A 50 9.15 -32.17 10.56
C CYS A 50 7.65 -32.09 10.27
N ILE A 51 7.10 -30.87 10.14
CA ILE A 51 5.70 -30.67 9.69
C ILE A 51 5.62 -30.82 8.16
N LYS A 52 4.67 -31.64 7.70
CA LYS A 52 4.28 -31.72 6.28
C LYS A 52 3.51 -30.44 5.93
N ILE A 53 4.17 -29.50 5.26
CA ILE A 53 3.49 -28.32 4.71
C ILE A 53 2.72 -28.78 3.48
N GLU A 54 1.39 -28.62 3.49
CA GLU A 54 0.56 -28.96 2.34
C GLU A 54 0.91 -28.10 1.12
N THR A 55 0.86 -28.70 -0.07
CA THR A 55 1.08 -27.99 -1.34
C THR A 55 -0.24 -27.71 -2.08
N ILE A 56 -0.20 -26.77 -3.01
CA ILE A 56 -1.27 -26.43 -3.94
C ILE A 56 -0.68 -26.24 -5.34
N GLU A 57 -1.46 -26.56 -6.37
CA GLU A 57 -1.11 -26.29 -7.77
C GLU A 57 -1.99 -25.15 -8.31
N LEU A 58 -1.37 -24.20 -9.01
CA LEU A 58 -2.07 -23.15 -9.75
C LEU A 58 -1.35 -22.90 -11.08
N ALA A 59 -2.10 -22.87 -12.19
CA ALA A 59 -1.58 -22.67 -13.55
C ALA A 59 -0.42 -23.61 -13.95
N GLY A 60 -0.39 -24.85 -13.44
CA GLY A 60 0.72 -25.78 -13.68
C GLY A 60 2.01 -25.44 -12.93
N ILE A 61 1.90 -24.75 -11.79
CA ILE A 61 3.01 -24.45 -10.86
C ILE A 61 2.57 -24.88 -9.45
N THR A 62 3.36 -25.76 -8.84
CA THR A 62 3.14 -26.25 -7.47
C THR A 62 3.96 -25.43 -6.47
N PHE A 63 3.37 -25.08 -5.33
CA PHE A 63 4.02 -24.40 -4.21
C PHE A 63 3.33 -24.77 -2.88
N THR A 64 3.95 -24.48 -1.73
CA THR A 64 3.34 -24.67 -0.42
C THR A 64 2.11 -23.78 -0.23
N LYS A 65 1.08 -24.24 0.49
CA LYS A 65 0.00 -23.36 0.95
C LYS A 65 0.61 -22.18 1.74
N PRO A 66 0.08 -20.95 1.59
CA PRO A 66 0.54 -19.78 2.34
C PRO A 66 0.62 -20.02 3.85
N LEU A 67 1.41 -19.19 4.54
CA LEU A 67 1.46 -19.16 6.00
C LEU A 67 0.13 -18.60 6.54
N THR A 68 -0.49 -19.28 7.52
CA THR A 68 -1.69 -18.76 8.21
C THR A 68 -1.32 -18.11 9.54
N ILE A 69 -2.22 -17.32 10.12
CA ILE A 69 -1.94 -16.51 11.31
C ILE A 69 -1.77 -17.37 12.58
N GLU A 70 -2.33 -18.58 12.61
CA GLU A 70 -2.17 -19.59 13.66
C GLU A 70 -0.79 -20.27 13.64
N GLU A 71 -0.03 -20.06 12.56
CA GLU A 71 1.31 -20.61 12.36
C GLU A 71 2.43 -19.57 12.42
N TYR A 72 2.09 -18.29 12.44
CA TYR A 72 3.06 -17.20 12.48
C TYR A 72 3.55 -16.94 13.92
N GLU A 73 4.86 -17.05 14.13
CA GLU A 73 5.49 -16.74 15.41
C GLU A 73 6.18 -15.35 15.37
N GLU A 74 6.06 -14.59 16.46
CA GLU A 74 6.53 -13.21 16.48
C GLU A 74 8.07 -13.13 16.53
N GLY A 75 8.67 -12.56 15.49
CA GLY A 75 10.12 -12.58 15.25
C GLY A 75 10.56 -13.54 14.13
N GLN A 76 9.65 -14.39 13.63
CA GLN A 76 9.92 -15.31 12.53
C GLN A 76 10.22 -14.55 11.23
N GLU A 77 11.29 -14.94 10.52
CA GLU A 77 11.56 -14.45 9.15
C GLU A 77 10.55 -15.07 8.16
N VAL A 78 9.77 -14.23 7.49
CA VAL A 78 8.71 -14.61 6.55
C VAL A 78 8.78 -13.80 5.26
N PHE A 79 8.23 -14.36 4.18
CA PHE A 79 8.43 -13.88 2.81
C PHE A 79 7.10 -13.36 2.24
N VAL A 80 6.94 -12.03 2.22
CA VAL A 80 5.74 -11.30 1.78
C VAL A 80 5.82 -11.00 0.29
N ILE A 81 4.78 -11.35 -0.46
CA ILE A 81 4.70 -11.22 -1.91
C ILE A 81 4.16 -9.83 -2.29
N SER A 82 4.89 -9.08 -3.12
CA SER A 82 4.46 -7.79 -3.66
C SER A 82 4.11 -7.89 -5.14
N THR A 83 2.91 -7.38 -5.50
CA THR A 83 2.37 -7.43 -6.87
C THR A 83 2.57 -6.13 -7.66
N TYR A 84 2.50 -4.97 -7.00
CA TYR A 84 2.68 -3.64 -7.64
C TYR A 84 4.06 -3.45 -8.28
N SER A 85 5.08 -4.09 -7.70
CA SER A 85 6.42 -4.19 -8.25
C SER A 85 6.89 -5.61 -7.93
N PRO A 86 6.80 -6.58 -8.86
CA PRO A 86 7.02 -8.01 -8.62
C PRO A 86 8.33 -8.29 -7.87
N SER A 87 8.19 -8.55 -6.57
CA SER A 87 9.30 -8.70 -5.62
C SER A 87 8.80 -9.37 -4.33
N ILE A 88 9.74 -9.85 -3.53
CA ILE A 88 9.46 -10.55 -2.28
C ILE A 88 10.16 -9.79 -1.14
N TYR A 89 9.39 -9.35 -0.16
CA TYR A 89 9.91 -8.69 1.02
C TYR A 89 10.13 -9.70 2.14
N VAL A 90 11.34 -9.72 2.68
CA VAL A 90 11.70 -10.50 3.86
C VAL A 90 11.41 -9.64 5.09
N VAL A 91 10.52 -10.14 5.95
CA VAL A 91 10.01 -9.42 7.13
C VAL A 91 10.19 -10.32 8.34
N ASN A 92 10.71 -9.78 9.45
CA ASN A 92 10.90 -10.49 10.72
C ASN A 92 10.28 -9.75 11.92
N PHE A 93 9.42 -8.77 11.67
CA PHE A 93 8.76 -7.96 12.69
C PHE A 93 7.26 -7.83 12.41
N LYS A 94 6.46 -7.90 13.48
CA LYS A 94 4.99 -7.90 13.40
C LYS A 94 4.45 -6.51 13.12
N THR A 95 3.56 -6.40 12.14
CA THR A 95 2.84 -5.17 11.78
C THR A 95 1.42 -5.50 11.33
N THR A 96 0.52 -4.51 11.34
CA THR A 96 -0.84 -4.66 10.78
C THR A 96 -0.78 -5.09 9.31
N ALA A 97 0.08 -4.46 8.50
CA ALA A 97 0.27 -4.81 7.09
C ALA A 97 0.79 -6.24 6.87
N LEU A 98 1.64 -6.77 7.77
CA LEU A 98 2.04 -8.18 7.72
C LEU A 98 0.86 -9.10 8.03
N ILE A 99 0.06 -8.79 9.05
CA ILE A 99 -1.12 -9.58 9.44
C ILE A 99 -2.17 -9.57 8.31
N GLU A 100 -2.41 -8.42 7.69
CA GLU A 100 -3.27 -8.29 6.50
C GLU A 100 -2.74 -9.12 5.32
N SER A 101 -1.42 -9.12 5.10
CA SER A 101 -0.77 -9.94 4.06
C SER A 101 -0.90 -11.44 4.32
N ILE A 102 -0.75 -11.88 5.58
CA ILE A 102 -0.94 -13.27 6.02
C ILE A 102 -2.40 -13.68 5.78
N ASN A 103 -3.36 -12.89 6.27
CA ASN A 103 -4.79 -13.16 6.13
C ASN A 103 -5.25 -13.14 4.66
N SER A 104 -4.57 -12.40 3.80
CA SER A 104 -4.81 -12.36 2.35
C SER A 104 -4.10 -13.48 1.57
N GLY A 105 -3.29 -14.32 2.24
CA GLY A 105 -2.56 -15.43 1.62
C GLY A 105 -1.31 -15.04 0.83
N PHE A 106 -0.76 -13.84 1.02
CA PHE A 106 0.42 -13.32 0.31
C PHE A 106 1.74 -13.53 1.07
N VAL A 107 1.80 -14.46 2.02
CA VAL A 107 2.99 -14.70 2.85
C VAL A 107 3.39 -16.17 2.84
N GLN A 108 4.68 -16.43 2.68
CA GLN A 108 5.29 -17.77 2.63
C GLN A 108 6.41 -17.93 3.66
N ARG A 109 6.76 -19.19 3.91
CA ARG A 109 7.79 -19.62 4.88
C ARG A 109 9.21 -19.55 4.31
N ASP A 110 9.34 -19.43 2.99
CA ASP A 110 10.62 -19.35 2.28
C ASP A 110 10.49 -18.57 0.95
N ALA A 111 11.64 -18.17 0.40
CA ALA A 111 11.72 -17.38 -0.83
C ALA A 111 11.35 -18.17 -2.11
N GLU A 112 11.50 -19.49 -2.14
CA GLU A 112 11.27 -20.29 -3.35
C GLU A 112 9.78 -20.47 -3.59
N ASN A 113 9.02 -20.85 -2.56
CA ASN A 113 7.57 -20.89 -2.58
C ASN A 113 6.96 -19.49 -2.79
N ALA A 114 7.56 -18.43 -2.27
CA ALA A 114 7.15 -17.06 -2.58
C ALA A 114 7.35 -16.72 -4.09
N LYS A 115 8.48 -17.11 -4.69
CA LYS A 115 8.75 -16.95 -6.13
C LYS A 115 7.77 -17.78 -6.97
N LEU A 116 7.48 -19.02 -6.57
CA LEU A 116 6.57 -19.93 -7.29
C LEU A 116 5.12 -19.44 -7.22
N GLN A 117 4.64 -19.02 -6.03
CA GLN A 117 3.29 -18.47 -5.86
C GLN A 117 3.08 -17.20 -6.70
N LEU A 118 4.02 -16.26 -6.68
CA LEU A 118 3.90 -15.02 -7.48
C LEU A 118 3.88 -15.33 -8.98
N LYS A 119 4.73 -16.26 -9.45
CA LYS A 119 4.69 -16.76 -10.84
C LYS A 119 3.36 -17.44 -11.17
N ALA A 120 2.81 -18.24 -10.26
CA ALA A 120 1.54 -18.94 -10.44
C ALA A 120 0.36 -17.97 -10.54
N PHE A 121 0.29 -16.94 -9.68
CA PHE A 121 -0.72 -15.89 -9.76
C PHE A 121 -0.63 -15.11 -11.08
N SER A 122 0.55 -14.65 -11.50
CA SER A 122 0.69 -13.96 -12.78
C SER A 122 0.29 -14.84 -13.96
N LYS A 123 0.73 -16.11 -13.99
CA LYS A 123 0.42 -17.05 -15.06
C LYS A 123 -1.07 -17.39 -15.13
N ALA A 124 -1.74 -17.51 -13.99
CA ALA A 124 -3.20 -17.68 -13.91
C ALA A 124 -3.97 -16.46 -14.46
N LEU A 125 -3.38 -15.27 -14.41
CA LEU A 125 -3.91 -14.02 -14.98
C LEU A 125 -3.44 -13.75 -16.42
N GLY A 126 -2.69 -14.68 -17.04
CA GLY A 126 -2.19 -14.55 -18.42
C GLY A 126 -0.88 -13.78 -18.60
N PHE A 127 -0.13 -13.54 -17.52
CA PHE A 127 1.15 -12.81 -17.54
C PHE A 127 2.33 -13.71 -17.12
N GLU A 128 3.47 -13.64 -17.82
CA GLU A 128 4.66 -14.41 -17.46
C GLU A 128 5.73 -13.57 -16.77
N ILE A 129 6.05 -13.89 -15.50
CA ILE A 129 7.23 -13.36 -14.83
C ILE A 129 8.44 -14.24 -15.20
N ASN A 130 9.01 -13.94 -16.37
CA ASN A 130 10.22 -14.58 -16.89
C ASN A 130 11.53 -13.97 -16.34
N ASN A 131 11.46 -12.80 -15.69
CA ASN A 131 12.62 -12.17 -15.05
C ASN A 131 12.92 -12.77 -13.66
N GLU A 132 14.13 -12.59 -13.15
CA GLU A 132 14.45 -13.02 -11.78
C GLU A 132 13.78 -12.10 -10.74
N LEU A 133 12.97 -12.71 -9.86
CA LEU A 133 12.30 -12.02 -8.76
C LEU A 133 13.30 -11.66 -7.65
N SER A 134 13.36 -10.36 -7.34
CA SER A 134 14.16 -9.83 -6.25
C SER A 134 13.60 -10.23 -4.87
N VAL A 135 14.51 -10.52 -3.95
CA VAL A 135 14.23 -10.78 -2.53
C VAL A 135 14.91 -9.67 -1.74
N ILE A 136 14.15 -8.90 -0.98
CA ILE A 136 14.58 -7.63 -0.36
C ILE A 136 14.24 -7.67 1.13
N ARG A 137 15.21 -7.42 2.02
CA ARG A 137 14.92 -7.29 3.46
C ARG A 137 14.27 -5.94 3.76
N LEU A 138 13.10 -5.97 4.41
CA LEU A 138 12.35 -4.77 4.74
C LEU A 138 13.09 -3.97 5.83
N GLY A 139 13.64 -2.82 5.44
CA GLY A 139 14.55 -2.01 6.27
C GLY A 139 16.01 -2.02 5.79
N GLU A 140 16.42 -3.06 5.06
CA GLU A 140 17.72 -3.13 4.38
C GLU A 140 17.56 -2.92 2.87
N GLU A 141 17.01 -1.76 2.46
CA GLU A 141 17.13 -1.36 1.06
C GLU A 141 18.63 -1.26 0.68
N PRO A 142 19.08 -1.90 -0.42
CA PRO A 142 20.46 -1.78 -0.85
C PRO A 142 20.74 -0.34 -1.26
N LYS A 143 21.44 0.39 -0.37
CA LYS A 143 21.91 1.77 -0.60
C LYS A 143 22.57 1.82 -1.98
N LYS A 144 21.87 2.42 -2.96
CA LYS A 144 22.31 2.48 -4.35
C LYS A 144 23.75 2.97 -4.39
N GLN A 145 24.69 2.09 -4.77
CA GLN A 145 26.08 2.48 -4.91
C GLN A 145 26.12 3.67 -5.86
N ARG A 146 26.64 4.79 -5.36
CA ARG A 146 26.63 6.08 -6.05
C ARG A 146 27.63 6.01 -7.21
N GLY A 147 27.19 5.41 -8.31
CA GLY A 147 28.03 5.05 -9.45
C GLY A 147 28.87 6.23 -9.90
N LYS A 148 30.20 6.09 -9.80
CA LYS A 148 31.12 7.03 -10.45
C LYS A 148 30.75 7.04 -11.93
N LYS A 149 30.51 8.23 -12.50
CA LYS A 149 30.34 8.39 -13.94
C LYS A 149 31.65 8.04 -14.64
N SER A 150 31.82 6.79 -15.05
CA SER A 150 32.82 6.37 -16.02
C SER A 150 32.41 6.85 -17.42
N LYS A 151 32.51 8.17 -17.66
CA LYS A 151 32.28 8.76 -18.97
C LYS A 151 33.53 8.55 -19.84
N ALA A 152 33.47 7.62 -20.79
CA ALA A 152 34.47 7.44 -21.84
C ALA A 152 33.86 7.86 -23.20
N GLU A 153 34.64 8.50 -24.08
CA GLU A 153 34.19 9.20 -25.32
C GLU A 153 35.39 9.54 -26.25
N LYS A 154 35.23 9.81 -27.55
CA LYS A 154 34.15 9.39 -28.47
C LYS A 154 34.55 8.07 -29.18
N PRO A 155 35.49 8.02 -30.16
CA PRO A 155 36.07 9.08 -30.99
C PRO A 155 35.14 9.50 -32.16
N CYS A 156 35.39 10.63 -32.84
CA CYS A 156 36.47 11.63 -32.68
C CYS A 156 36.22 12.72 -31.62
N GLU A 157 35.63 13.91 -31.83
CA GLU A 157 35.06 14.62 -32.99
C GLU A 157 34.71 16.05 -32.51
N VAL A 158 34.98 17.14 -33.22
CA VAL A 158 36.06 17.40 -34.19
C VAL A 158 36.26 18.92 -34.28
N ILE A 159 37.50 19.42 -34.24
CA ILE A 159 37.91 20.84 -34.35
C ILE A 159 37.37 21.77 -33.21
N SER A 160 38.12 22.65 -32.53
CA SER A 160 39.58 22.84 -32.28
C SER A 160 39.74 23.84 -31.11
N ALA A 161 40.98 24.10 -30.66
CA ALA A 161 41.57 25.35 -30.10
C ALA A 161 40.67 26.45 -29.47
N GLU A 162 41.03 27.16 -28.39
CA GLU A 162 42.19 27.32 -27.47
C GLU A 162 41.61 28.01 -26.19
N THR A 163 42.25 28.20 -25.02
CA THR A 163 43.67 28.21 -24.59
C THR A 163 43.77 27.76 -23.10
N GLN A 164 44.96 27.34 -22.64
CA GLN A 164 45.31 27.18 -21.22
C GLN A 164 46.05 28.47 -20.70
N PRO A 165 46.78 28.56 -19.53
CA PRO A 165 47.10 27.56 -18.48
C PRO A 165 47.23 28.06 -17.00
N THR A 166 47.65 27.16 -16.07
CA THR A 166 48.69 27.38 -15.01
C THR A 166 48.36 28.30 -13.79
N ILE A 167 48.83 28.12 -12.53
CA ILE A 167 49.55 27.07 -11.74
C ILE A 167 49.24 27.26 -10.22
N VAL A 168 49.14 26.15 -9.46
CA VAL A 168 49.64 25.73 -8.09
C VAL A 168 50.14 26.79 -7.04
N ILE A 169 50.33 26.38 -5.76
CA ILE A 169 50.96 27.08 -4.56
C ILE A 169 49.92 27.75 -3.60
N THR A 170 49.87 27.59 -2.25
CA THR A 170 50.63 26.77 -1.23
C THR A 170 49.80 26.47 0.06
N GLU A 171 50.38 25.72 1.00
CA GLU A 171 49.95 25.32 2.37
C GLU A 171 49.90 26.43 3.45
N GLN A 172 49.17 26.19 4.56
CA GLN A 172 49.47 26.68 5.92
C GLN A 172 48.68 25.90 7.01
N THR A 173 48.99 26.07 8.31
CA THR A 173 48.64 25.10 9.38
C THR A 173 48.47 25.69 10.81
N ASN A 174 47.81 24.90 11.68
CA ASN A 174 48.00 24.76 13.15
C ASN A 174 47.31 25.71 14.19
N VAL A 175 46.95 25.09 15.34
CA VAL A 175 46.98 25.61 16.76
C VAL A 175 45.86 26.60 17.23
N THR A 176 45.35 26.69 18.49
CA THR A 176 45.20 25.79 19.71
C THR A 176 44.44 26.54 20.85
N THR A 177 43.40 25.92 21.49
CA THR A 177 42.75 26.25 22.83
C THR A 177 42.17 27.70 22.97
N SER A 178 41.31 28.15 23.91
CA SER A 178 40.90 27.74 25.27
C SER A 178 39.46 28.17 25.69
N GLU A 179 39.05 27.74 26.90
CA GLU A 179 38.22 28.40 27.98
C GLU A 179 37.69 29.85 27.77
N ASP A 180 36.60 30.34 28.37
CA ASP A 180 35.51 29.83 29.26
C ASP A 180 34.40 30.96 29.41
N LEU A 181 33.34 30.75 30.20
CA LEU A 181 32.36 31.71 30.76
C LEU A 181 31.17 32.22 29.90
N LEU A 182 30.10 31.43 29.93
CA LEU A 182 28.72 31.79 30.34
C LEU A 182 28.16 33.21 30.06
N VAL A 183 27.30 33.33 29.05
CA VAL A 183 26.08 34.18 29.04
C VAL A 183 24.95 33.41 28.33
N PRO A 184 23.70 33.39 28.81
CA PRO A 184 22.62 32.62 28.18
C PRO A 184 21.93 33.38 27.04
N GLU A 185 22.06 32.91 25.80
CA GLU A 185 21.21 33.36 24.67
C GLU A 185 19.99 32.45 24.46
N THR A 186 18.86 33.08 24.10
CA THR A 186 17.56 32.45 23.89
C THR A 186 17.59 31.51 22.67
N ASN A 187 17.04 30.30 22.82
CA ASN A 187 16.95 29.31 21.75
C ASN A 187 15.87 29.66 20.72
N GLU A 188 16.16 30.61 19.82
CA GLU A 188 15.49 30.67 18.51
C GLU A 188 16.33 29.91 17.46
N PRO A 189 15.81 28.84 16.84
CA PRO A 189 16.54 28.13 15.79
C PRO A 189 16.60 29.03 14.54
N LYS A 190 17.80 29.51 14.22
CA LYS A 190 18.06 30.32 13.01
C LYS A 190 17.58 29.56 11.77
N VAL A 191 16.44 29.98 11.23
CA VAL A 191 15.87 29.41 10.01
C VAL A 191 16.85 29.62 8.87
N ASP A 192 17.22 28.54 8.19
CA ASP A 192 18.16 28.59 7.09
C ASP A 192 17.63 29.53 5.98
N PRO A 193 18.36 30.59 5.59
CA PRO A 193 17.91 31.53 4.57
C PRO A 193 17.78 30.90 3.17
N GLU A 194 18.37 29.73 2.92
CA GLU A 194 18.16 28.94 1.69
C GLU A 194 16.83 28.16 1.76
N TYR A 195 16.47 27.63 2.93
CA TYR A 195 15.16 26.99 3.14
C TYR A 195 14.01 28.00 2.94
N GLN A 196 14.08 29.19 3.53
CA GLN A 196 12.99 30.16 3.38
C GLN A 196 12.80 30.61 1.93
N LYS A 197 13.90 30.93 1.21
CA LYS A 197 13.85 31.29 -0.21
C LYS A 197 13.30 30.17 -1.09
N THR A 198 13.65 28.92 -0.81
CA THR A 198 13.11 27.78 -1.56
C THR A 198 11.63 27.56 -1.24
N LEU A 199 11.20 27.69 0.02
CA LEU A 199 9.78 27.65 0.41
C LEU A 199 8.95 28.71 -0.32
N ASP A 200 9.35 29.98 -0.29
CA ASP A 200 8.60 31.06 -0.94
C ASP A 200 8.50 30.85 -2.47
N THR A 201 9.56 30.36 -3.09
CA THR A 201 9.58 30.01 -4.53
C THR A 201 8.61 28.86 -4.84
N LEU A 202 8.57 27.82 -4.01
CA LEU A 202 7.68 26.67 -4.21
C LEU A 202 6.21 27.03 -3.92
N LEU A 203 5.94 27.84 -2.89
CA LEU A 203 4.61 28.37 -2.58
C LEU A 203 4.07 29.26 -3.71
N GLN A 204 4.92 30.10 -4.32
CA GLN A 204 4.53 30.90 -5.48
C GLN A 204 4.19 30.01 -6.68
N ARG A 205 4.99 28.98 -6.94
CA ARG A 205 4.73 28.00 -8.00
C ARG A 205 3.43 27.22 -7.80
N VAL A 206 3.05 26.89 -6.55
CA VAL A 206 1.74 26.29 -6.26
C VAL A 206 0.60 27.24 -6.66
N LYS A 207 0.67 28.53 -6.31
CA LYS A 207 -0.37 29.53 -6.67
C LYS A 207 -0.51 29.71 -8.19
N GLU A 208 0.60 29.69 -8.91
CA GLU A 208 0.63 29.89 -10.38
C GLU A 208 0.20 28.64 -11.18
N SER A 209 0.10 27.48 -10.53
CA SER A 209 -0.25 26.21 -11.18
C SER A 209 -1.74 26.15 -11.55
N LYS A 210 -2.02 25.65 -12.76
CA LYS A 210 -3.37 25.58 -13.35
C LYS A 210 -3.91 24.15 -13.43
N THR A 211 -3.08 23.16 -13.15
CA THR A 211 -3.45 21.75 -13.17
C THR A 211 -3.01 21.03 -11.89
N PRO A 212 -3.75 20.01 -11.43
CA PRO A 212 -3.32 19.16 -10.32
C PRO A 212 -1.95 18.50 -10.52
N ALA A 213 -1.53 18.30 -11.78
CA ALA A 213 -0.23 17.73 -12.11
C ALA A 213 0.93 18.72 -11.86
N GLU A 214 0.75 20.01 -12.15
CA GLU A 214 1.72 21.07 -11.85
C GLU A 214 1.85 21.31 -10.35
N VAL A 215 0.70 21.37 -9.66
CA VAL A 215 0.63 21.51 -8.19
C VAL A 215 1.39 20.37 -7.50
N ASN A 216 1.14 19.12 -7.90
CA ASN A 216 1.84 17.96 -7.33
C ASN A 216 3.30 17.79 -7.81
N ALA A 217 3.73 18.49 -8.86
CA ALA A 217 5.13 18.44 -9.30
C ALA A 217 6.10 19.11 -8.29
N VAL A 218 5.58 19.97 -7.40
CA VAL A 218 6.36 20.75 -6.44
C VAL A 218 7.06 19.87 -5.40
N TYR A 219 6.47 18.73 -5.00
CA TYR A 219 7.11 17.74 -4.09
C TYR A 219 8.41 17.12 -4.64
N ARG A 220 8.71 17.26 -5.94
CA ARG A 220 9.99 16.79 -6.50
C ARG A 220 11.20 17.55 -5.93
N TYR A 221 10.99 18.76 -5.43
CA TYR A 221 12.03 19.65 -4.93
C TYR A 221 12.24 19.57 -3.41
N THR A 222 11.28 19.02 -2.64
CA THR A 222 11.33 18.95 -1.16
C THR A 222 11.80 17.61 -0.60
N ARG A 223 12.45 16.77 -1.42
CA ARG A 223 12.90 15.41 -1.06
C ARG A 223 13.92 15.33 0.10
N THR A 224 14.51 16.45 0.50
CA THR A 224 15.48 16.57 1.59
C THR A 224 14.94 17.28 2.82
N TRP A 225 13.65 17.66 2.81
CA TRP A 225 13.01 18.41 3.89
C TRP A 225 12.45 17.48 4.97
N SER A 226 12.41 17.98 6.21
CA SER A 226 11.68 17.33 7.30
C SER A 226 10.17 17.60 7.23
N ASP A 227 9.36 16.79 7.91
CA ASP A 227 7.89 16.93 7.89
C ASP A 227 7.42 18.33 8.35
N LYS A 228 8.11 18.89 9.36
CA LYS A 228 7.88 20.26 9.87
C LYS A 228 8.17 21.35 8.85
N GLN A 229 9.09 21.09 7.91
CA GLN A 229 9.39 21.99 6.79
C GLN A 229 8.43 21.81 5.62
N MET A 230 7.85 20.61 5.46
CA MET A 230 6.89 20.32 4.39
C MET A 230 5.46 20.81 4.70
N ASP A 231 5.07 20.89 5.98
CA ASP A 231 3.72 21.30 6.42
C ASP A 231 3.16 22.59 5.77
N PRO A 232 3.90 23.72 5.67
CA PRO A 232 3.38 24.94 5.04
C PRO A 232 3.09 24.75 3.54
N LEU A 233 3.95 23.99 2.85
CA LEU A 233 3.78 23.66 1.44
C LEU A 233 2.61 22.68 1.24
N LEU A 234 2.48 21.67 2.09
CA LEU A 234 1.39 20.69 2.06
C LEU A 234 0.03 21.38 2.18
N LYS A 235 -0.12 22.31 3.14
CA LYS A 235 -1.33 23.12 3.32
C LYS A 235 -1.67 23.98 2.09
N ALA A 236 -0.68 24.66 1.51
CA ALA A 236 -0.87 25.44 0.29
C ALA A 236 -1.24 24.57 -0.92
N THR A 237 -0.62 23.39 -1.05
CA THR A 237 -0.87 22.42 -2.13
C THR A 237 -2.30 21.89 -2.05
N HIS A 238 -2.77 21.45 -0.88
CA HIS A 238 -4.16 21.03 -0.69
C HIS A 238 -5.14 22.16 -1.01
N LYS A 239 -4.90 23.39 -0.54
CA LYS A 239 -5.78 24.53 -0.84
C LYS A 239 -5.92 24.78 -2.35
N ARG A 240 -4.81 24.77 -3.11
CA ARG A 240 -4.89 24.96 -4.58
C ARG A 240 -5.53 23.76 -5.29
N LEU A 241 -5.37 22.53 -4.79
CA LEU A 241 -6.08 21.37 -5.33
C LEU A 241 -7.60 21.44 -5.13
N THR A 242 -8.06 21.97 -3.99
CA THR A 242 -9.49 22.27 -3.76
C THR A 242 -9.97 23.36 -4.72
N GLU A 243 -9.27 24.49 -4.79
CA GLU A 243 -9.61 25.57 -5.74
C GLU A 243 -9.68 25.08 -7.20
N LEU A 244 -8.75 24.21 -7.64
CA LEU A 244 -8.76 23.62 -8.99
C LEU A 244 -9.86 22.57 -9.20
N ALA A 245 -10.45 22.01 -8.14
CA ALA A 245 -11.64 21.18 -8.23
C ALA A 245 -12.90 22.06 -8.36
N ASP A 246 -13.01 23.09 -7.52
CA ASP A 246 -14.13 24.05 -7.51
C ASP A 246 -14.18 24.88 -8.81
N GLU A 247 -13.01 25.29 -9.35
CA GLU A 247 -12.87 25.95 -10.66
C GLU A 247 -13.34 25.05 -11.83
N LYS A 248 -13.41 23.72 -11.63
CA LYS A 248 -13.83 22.76 -12.66
C LYS A 248 -15.34 22.46 -12.63
N THR A 249 -16.01 22.64 -11.50
CA THR A 249 -17.41 22.23 -11.29
C THR A 249 -18.45 23.26 -11.81
N ILE A 250 -18.35 23.62 -13.09
CA ILE A 250 -19.42 24.36 -13.82
C ILE A 250 -20.02 23.51 -14.95
N GLU A 251 -19.30 22.50 -15.46
CA GLU A 251 -19.94 21.43 -16.25
C GLU A 251 -20.69 20.50 -15.29
N SER A 252 -21.99 20.74 -15.13
CA SER A 252 -22.88 19.93 -14.30
C SER A 252 -22.98 18.51 -14.85
N GLU A 253 -22.53 17.51 -14.08
CA GLU A 253 -23.12 16.18 -14.20
C GLU A 253 -24.65 16.34 -14.02
N PRO A 254 -25.48 15.77 -14.92
CA PRO A 254 -26.92 15.89 -14.78
C PRO A 254 -27.33 15.29 -13.43
N PRO A 255 -28.19 15.96 -12.64
CA PRO A 255 -28.52 15.51 -11.30
C PRO A 255 -29.02 14.07 -11.32
N SER A 256 -28.70 13.29 -10.28
CA SER A 256 -29.04 11.85 -10.22
C SER A 256 -30.49 11.58 -10.65
N LEU A 257 -30.74 10.47 -11.36
CA LEU A 257 -32.05 10.14 -11.91
C LEU A 257 -33.17 10.21 -10.83
N MET A 258 -32.86 9.83 -9.59
CA MET A 258 -33.74 10.00 -8.42
C MET A 258 -34.15 11.46 -8.19
N VAL A 259 -33.22 12.41 -8.30
CA VAL A 259 -33.43 13.85 -8.14
C VAL A 259 -34.19 14.43 -9.34
N GLN A 260 -33.94 13.93 -10.56
CA GLN A 260 -34.74 14.29 -11.74
C GLN A 260 -36.20 13.86 -11.56
N ILE A 261 -36.44 12.63 -11.10
CA ILE A 261 -37.78 12.10 -10.79
C ILE A 261 -38.46 12.96 -9.72
N GLN A 262 -37.79 13.26 -8.61
CA GLN A 262 -38.34 14.09 -7.53
C GLN A 262 -38.69 15.53 -7.96
N ASN A 263 -37.96 16.08 -8.94
CA ASN A 263 -38.16 17.45 -9.43
C ASN A 263 -38.88 17.51 -10.78
N ALA A 264 -39.46 16.40 -11.26
CA ALA A 264 -40.15 16.37 -12.55
C ALA A 264 -41.31 17.40 -12.55
N PRO A 265 -41.35 18.37 -13.48
CA PRO A 265 -42.34 19.44 -13.46
C PRO A 265 -43.74 18.99 -13.86
N ASP A 266 -43.87 17.91 -14.64
CA ASP A 266 -45.14 17.43 -15.17
C ASP A 266 -45.15 15.91 -15.43
N ILE A 267 -46.32 15.35 -15.73
CA ILE A 267 -46.48 13.90 -15.92
C ILE A 267 -45.76 13.42 -17.20
N THR A 268 -45.59 14.26 -18.22
CA THR A 268 -44.90 13.91 -19.46
C THR A 268 -43.39 13.77 -19.24
N THR A 269 -42.76 14.71 -18.52
CA THR A 269 -41.35 14.57 -18.12
C THR A 269 -41.14 13.40 -17.17
N LEU A 270 -42.07 13.14 -16.24
CA LEU A 270 -42.01 11.96 -15.38
C LEU A 270 -42.12 10.64 -16.16
N ASN A 271 -43.01 10.55 -17.15
CA ASN A 271 -43.14 9.37 -18.03
C ASN A 271 -41.85 9.10 -18.82
N ALA A 272 -41.12 10.13 -19.25
CA ALA A 272 -39.84 9.96 -19.92
C ALA A 272 -38.78 9.36 -18.98
N LEU A 273 -38.70 9.87 -17.74
CA LEU A 273 -37.81 9.35 -16.70
C LEU A 273 -38.18 7.91 -16.30
N GLU A 274 -39.45 7.52 -16.35
CA GLU A 274 -39.90 6.14 -16.09
C GLU A 274 -39.30 5.14 -17.11
N ILE A 275 -39.09 5.56 -18.37
CA ILE A 275 -38.37 4.77 -19.39
C ILE A 275 -36.87 4.66 -19.03
N ASP A 276 -36.24 5.77 -18.61
CA ASP A 276 -34.84 5.77 -18.17
C ASP A 276 -34.60 4.96 -16.88
N VAL A 277 -35.64 4.76 -16.05
CA VAL A 277 -35.63 3.83 -14.91
C VAL A 277 -35.68 2.39 -15.39
N ALA A 278 -36.58 2.05 -16.33
CA ALA A 278 -36.69 0.70 -16.90
C ALA A 278 -35.40 0.23 -17.61
N ALA A 279 -34.53 1.16 -18.03
CA ALA A 279 -33.21 0.89 -18.57
C ALA A 279 -32.10 0.66 -17.52
N ARG A 280 -32.39 0.73 -16.21
CA ARG A 280 -31.41 0.50 -15.12
C ARG A 280 -31.40 -0.95 -14.64
N ASP A 281 -30.42 -1.26 -13.79
CA ASP A 281 -30.31 -2.56 -13.13
C ASP A 281 -31.54 -2.88 -12.27
N PRO A 282 -32.10 -4.11 -12.32
CA PRO A 282 -33.29 -4.50 -11.56
C PRO A 282 -33.23 -4.24 -10.04
N GLN A 283 -32.06 -4.29 -9.43
CA GLN A 283 -31.87 -4.01 -8.00
C GLN A 283 -32.07 -2.52 -7.66
N ILE A 284 -31.91 -1.63 -8.64
CA ILE A 284 -32.08 -0.17 -8.50
C ILE A 284 -33.46 0.27 -9.04
N GLN A 285 -34.01 -0.43 -10.04
CA GLN A 285 -35.33 -0.15 -10.62
C GLN A 285 -36.43 0.00 -9.57
N SER A 286 -36.55 -0.95 -8.64
CA SER A 286 -37.59 -0.97 -7.60
C SER A 286 -37.63 0.34 -6.79
N ARG A 287 -36.48 0.74 -6.26
CA ARG A 287 -36.30 1.96 -5.46
C ARG A 287 -36.58 3.24 -6.28
N LEU A 288 -36.21 3.26 -7.56
CA LEU A 288 -36.51 4.39 -8.45
C LEU A 288 -38.00 4.49 -8.78
N MET A 289 -38.66 3.35 -9.04
CA MET A 289 -40.10 3.30 -9.31
C MET A 289 -40.95 3.77 -8.12
N ASP A 290 -40.48 3.62 -6.88
CA ASP A 290 -41.17 4.16 -5.71
C ASP A 290 -41.14 5.70 -5.67
N PHE A 291 -40.03 6.33 -6.12
CA PHE A 291 -40.00 7.77 -6.34
C PHE A 291 -40.90 8.21 -7.50
N VAL A 292 -40.98 7.42 -8.58
CA VAL A 292 -41.90 7.70 -9.71
C VAL A 292 -43.36 7.67 -9.24
N LYS A 293 -43.77 6.65 -8.48
CA LYS A 293 -45.11 6.57 -7.88
C LYS A 293 -45.40 7.78 -6.99
N LYS A 294 -44.47 8.17 -6.12
CA LYS A 294 -44.62 9.33 -5.23
C LYS A 294 -44.80 10.61 -6.05
N ARG A 295 -43.94 10.87 -7.03
CA ARG A 295 -44.04 12.08 -7.85
C ARG A 295 -45.30 12.11 -8.71
N ARG A 296 -45.71 10.97 -9.27
CA ARG A 296 -46.97 10.84 -10.02
C ARG A 296 -48.16 11.24 -9.15
N PHE A 297 -48.21 10.76 -7.91
CA PHE A 297 -49.24 11.15 -6.94
C PHE A 297 -49.22 12.65 -6.61
N GLU A 298 -48.04 13.25 -6.38
CA GLU A 298 -47.89 14.69 -6.13
C GLU A 298 -48.36 15.57 -7.32
N LEU A 299 -48.09 15.13 -8.55
CA LEU A 299 -48.50 15.84 -9.78
C LEU A 299 -50.00 15.67 -10.10
N GLU A 300 -50.57 14.50 -9.78
CA GLU A 300 -52.01 14.21 -9.94
C GLU A 300 -52.85 14.83 -8.81
N ASN A 301 -52.26 15.10 -7.64
CA ASN A 301 -52.94 15.65 -6.45
C ASN A 301 -52.21 16.92 -5.92
N PRO A 302 -52.26 18.06 -6.63
CA PRO A 302 -51.51 19.27 -6.29
C PRO A 302 -51.92 19.97 -4.98
N THR A 303 -52.85 19.41 -4.21
CA THR A 303 -53.20 19.85 -2.84
C THR A 303 -52.36 19.14 -1.77
N SER A 304 -51.57 18.13 -2.13
CA SER A 304 -50.65 17.45 -1.22
C SER A 304 -49.34 18.22 -1.05
N THR A 305 -49.30 19.08 -0.03
CA THR A 305 -48.06 19.68 0.49
C THR A 305 -47.00 18.58 0.75
N PRO A 306 -45.71 18.79 0.45
CA PRO A 306 -44.68 17.80 0.76
C PRO A 306 -44.71 17.42 2.23
N LEU A 307 -44.76 16.11 2.52
CA LEU A 307 -44.55 15.60 3.87
C LEU A 307 -43.10 15.88 4.28
N GLN A 308 -42.94 16.98 4.99
CA GLN A 308 -41.81 17.24 5.87
C GLN A 308 -41.73 16.09 6.89
N GLU A 309 -40.53 15.61 7.19
CA GLU A 309 -40.34 14.45 8.06
C GLU A 309 -40.93 14.75 9.45
N ALA A 310 -41.79 13.85 9.95
CA ALA A 310 -42.43 14.04 11.24
C ALA A 310 -41.38 13.92 12.35
N GLU A 311 -41.26 14.96 13.17
CA GLU A 311 -40.39 14.94 14.36
C GLU A 311 -40.81 13.80 15.31
N PRO A 312 -39.85 13.11 15.96
CA PRO A 312 -40.18 12.09 16.94
C PRO A 312 -40.87 12.70 18.16
N ASP A 313 -42.13 12.32 18.38
CA ASP A 313 -42.99 12.85 19.44
C ASP A 313 -42.51 12.43 20.84
N TYR A 314 -41.67 13.28 21.45
CA TYR A 314 -41.17 13.10 22.80
C TYR A 314 -42.25 13.47 23.83
N LEU A 315 -43.08 12.47 24.17
CA LEU A 315 -44.13 12.54 25.19
C LEU A 315 -43.65 13.18 26.52
N LEU A 316 -43.98 14.45 26.71
CA LEU A 316 -44.00 15.12 28.01
C LEU A 316 -45.23 14.64 28.80
N GLY A 317 -45.02 13.65 29.66
CA GLY A 317 -46.02 13.19 30.63
C GLY A 317 -46.12 14.15 31.81
N ASP A 318 -46.97 15.18 31.69
CA ASP A 318 -47.36 16.01 32.84
C ASP A 318 -48.27 15.25 33.82
N GLY A 319 -48.17 15.59 35.10
CA GLY A 319 -48.67 14.76 36.21
C GLY A 319 -50.10 15.03 36.69
N PHE A 320 -50.62 14.05 37.43
CA PHE A 320 -51.76 14.11 38.34
C PHE A 320 -51.46 13.27 39.60
#